data_AF-A0A399SM26-F1
#
_entry.id   AF-A0A399SM26-F1
#
_cell.length_a   1.000
_cell.length_b   1.000
_cell.length_c   1.000
_cell.angle_alpha   90.00
_cell.angle_beta   90.00
_cell.angle_gamma   90.00
#
_symmetry.space_group_name_H-M   'P 1'
#
loop_
_entity.id
_entity.type
_entity.pdbx_description
1 polymer ?
#
loop_
_entity_poly.entity_id
_entity_poly.type
_entity_poly.pdbx_seq_one_letter_code
_entity_poly.pdbx_strand_id
1 'polypeptide(L)'
;MRITRVLPVSGPADAAASRGLDDEGTREWLEDLYSPGSADHVRLNFVASVDGSVIGADGTSDSLSSVVDRRILGVIRELADIVLVGAGTVRAERYVLPRRTPLAVATSSGDLEGHRFDPDAGAGRLLVLCP
;
A
#
# COMPACT_ATOMS: atom_id res chain seq x y z
N MET A 1 4.47 -17.87 -9.80
CA MET A 1 4.47 -16.39 -9.75
C MET A 1 4.45 -15.87 -11.18
N ARG A 2 3.42 -15.11 -11.59
CA ARG A 2 3.28 -14.57 -12.95
C ARG A 2 3.31 -13.05 -12.86
N ILE A 3 4.16 -12.39 -13.63
CA ILE A 3 4.12 -10.94 -13.80
C ILE A 3 2.99 -10.65 -14.78
N THR A 4 1.98 -9.89 -14.35
CA THR A 4 0.75 -9.63 -15.12
C THR A 4 0.80 -8.30 -15.88
N ARG A 5 1.52 -7.29 -15.37
CA ARG A 5 1.58 -5.96 -15.97
C ARG A 5 2.85 -5.22 -15.51
N VAL A 6 3.46 -4.46 -16.42
CA VAL A 6 4.56 -3.52 -16.14
C VAL A 6 4.14 -2.17 -16.72
N LEU A 7 4.23 -1.09 -15.93
CA LEU A 7 3.86 0.28 -16.33
C LEU A 7 5.01 1.26 -16.06
N PRO A 8 5.18 2.32 -16.87
CA PRO A 8 4.46 2.60 -18.11
C PRO A 8 5.18 1.95 -19.32
N VAL A 9 4.40 1.41 -20.27
CA VAL A 9 4.89 1.17 -21.63
C VAL A 9 4.62 2.43 -22.42
N SER A 10 5.62 3.29 -22.60
CA SER A 10 5.47 4.57 -23.30
C SER A 10 4.95 4.33 -24.72
N GLY A 11 3.78 4.91 -25.05
CA GLY A 11 3.15 4.80 -26.36
C GLY A 11 2.29 6.02 -26.69
N PRO A 12 2.01 6.31 -27.97
CA PRO A 12 1.28 7.51 -28.41
C PRO A 12 -0.16 7.63 -27.87
N ALA A 13 -0.68 6.62 -27.16
CA ALA A 13 -1.95 6.64 -26.46
C ALA A 13 -1.88 7.21 -25.02
N ASP A 14 -0.69 7.49 -24.47
CA ASP A 14 -0.50 7.88 -23.06
C ASP A 14 -1.21 9.18 -22.67
N ALA A 15 -1.37 10.12 -23.60
CA ALA A 15 -2.10 11.37 -23.34
C ALA A 15 -3.62 11.17 -23.16
N ALA A 16 -4.17 10.06 -23.67
CA ALA A 16 -5.58 9.70 -23.48
C ALA A 16 -5.82 8.88 -22.20
N ALA A 17 -4.75 8.46 -21.51
CA ALA A 17 -4.79 7.62 -20.31
C ALA A 17 -4.39 8.34 -19.01
N SER A 18 -3.91 9.59 -19.10
CA SER A 18 -3.59 10.40 -17.92
C SER A 18 -4.82 11.14 -17.38
N ARG A 19 -5.02 11.11 -16.07
CA ARG A 19 -6.06 11.88 -15.36
C ARG A 19 -5.44 12.68 -14.23
N GLY A 20 -5.98 13.86 -13.95
CA GLY A 20 -5.70 14.62 -12.75
C GLY A 20 -6.22 13.89 -11.50
N LEU A 21 -5.52 14.03 -10.38
CA LEU A 21 -5.91 13.40 -9.10
C LEU A 21 -7.28 13.86 -8.61
N ASP A 22 -7.65 15.10 -8.95
CA ASP A 22 -8.89 15.76 -8.55
C ASP A 22 -9.97 15.74 -9.64
N ASP A 23 -9.69 15.11 -10.79
CA ASP A 23 -10.68 14.98 -11.85
C ASP A 23 -11.81 14.06 -11.36
N GLU A 24 -13.04 14.44 -11.72
CA GLU A 24 -14.23 13.62 -11.44
C GLU A 24 -14.05 12.21 -12.01
N GLY A 25 -14.43 11.19 -11.25
CA GLY A 25 -14.26 9.78 -11.64
C GLY A 25 -12.81 9.23 -11.60
N THR A 26 -11.78 10.01 -11.25
CA THR A 26 -10.41 9.47 -11.12
C THR A 26 -10.31 8.36 -10.07
N ARG A 27 -11.10 8.45 -9.00
CA ARG A 27 -11.11 7.40 -7.98
C ARG A 27 -11.69 6.08 -8.51
N GLU A 28 -12.86 6.11 -9.16
CA GLU A 28 -13.47 4.93 -9.79
C GLU A 28 -12.51 4.31 -10.81
N TRP A 29 -11.86 5.14 -11.61
CA TRP A 29 -10.84 4.69 -12.57
C TRP A 29 -9.66 3.96 -11.89
N LEU A 30 -9.16 4.46 -10.75
CA LEU A 30 -8.14 3.75 -9.97
C LEU A 30 -8.67 2.44 -9.38
N GLU A 31 -9.91 2.42 -8.90
CA GLU A 31 -10.53 1.21 -8.36
C GLU A 31 -10.65 0.10 -9.41
N ASP A 32 -11.08 0.44 -10.62
CA ASP A 32 -11.12 -0.48 -11.76
C ASP A 32 -9.72 -0.98 -12.14
N LEU A 33 -8.75 -0.07 -12.23
CA LEU A 33 -7.38 -0.40 -12.61
C LEU A 33 -6.72 -1.38 -11.64
N TYR A 34 -7.00 -1.22 -10.35
CA TYR A 34 -6.42 -2.01 -9.27
C TYR A 34 -7.35 -3.11 -8.75
N SER A 35 -8.50 -3.34 -9.37
CA SER A 35 -9.39 -4.43 -9.01
C SER A 35 -8.68 -5.79 -9.14
N PRO A 36 -8.84 -6.69 -8.16
CA PRO A 36 -8.22 -8.01 -8.23
C PRO A 36 -8.88 -8.86 -9.32
N GLY A 37 -8.06 -9.62 -10.06
CA GLY A 37 -8.54 -10.51 -11.12
C GLY A 37 -9.15 -11.83 -10.63
N SER A 38 -9.03 -12.13 -9.33
CA SER A 38 -9.59 -13.31 -8.66
C SER A 38 -9.89 -12.99 -7.20
N ALA A 39 -10.83 -13.72 -6.60
CA ALA A 39 -11.12 -13.63 -5.17
C ALA A 39 -9.89 -13.99 -4.32
N ASP A 40 -9.20 -15.08 -4.67
CA ASP A 40 -7.96 -15.48 -4.01
C ASP A 40 -6.77 -14.79 -4.69
N HIS A 41 -6.28 -13.71 -4.10
CA HIS A 41 -5.11 -13.00 -4.62
C HIS A 41 -4.25 -12.41 -3.49
N VAL A 42 -2.96 -12.25 -3.78
CA VAL A 42 -2.04 -11.49 -2.94
C VAL A 42 -1.38 -10.44 -3.82
N ARG A 43 -1.42 -9.18 -3.39
CA ARG A 43 -0.71 -8.08 -4.03
C ARG A 43 0.48 -7.68 -3.17
N LEU A 44 1.64 -7.62 -3.81
CA LEU A 44 2.82 -6.95 -3.28
C LEU A 44 2.85 -5.52 -3.84
N ASN A 45 3.01 -4.53 -2.97
CA ASN A 45 3.06 -3.12 -3.36
C ASN A 45 4.28 -2.46 -2.72
N PHE A 46 5.10 -1.82 -3.55
CA PHE A 46 6.35 -1.17 -3.14
C PHE A 46 6.60 0.08 -3.97
N VAL A 47 7.27 1.04 -3.36
CA VAL A 47 7.92 2.15 -4.07
C VAL A 47 9.43 1.92 -4.03
N ALA A 48 10.12 2.23 -5.12
CA ALA A 48 11.56 2.15 -5.21
C ALA A 48 12.12 3.30 -6.05
N SER A 49 13.33 3.74 -5.75
CA SER A 49 14.10 4.63 -6.61
C SER A 49 14.57 3.91 -7.89
N VAL A 50 15.07 4.67 -8.86
CA VAL A 50 15.52 4.15 -10.17
C VAL A 50 16.65 3.12 -10.05
N ASP A 51 17.51 3.26 -9.04
CA ASP A 51 18.58 2.31 -8.71
C ASP A 51 18.10 1.12 -7.86
N GLY A 52 16.80 1.06 -7.54
CA GLY A 52 16.17 -0.05 -6.83
C GLY A 52 16.17 0.06 -5.31
N SER A 53 16.57 1.19 -4.73
CA SER A 53 16.45 1.38 -3.28
C SER A 53 14.98 1.52 -2.88
N VAL A 54 14.56 0.75 -1.88
CA VAL A 54 13.22 0.84 -1.27
C VAL A 54 13.21 1.71 -0.01
N ILE A 55 14.37 2.23 0.38
CA ILE A 55 14.57 3.13 1.51
C ILE A 55 15.17 4.43 0.97
N GLY A 56 14.53 5.54 1.25
CA GLY A 56 15.03 6.86 0.86
C GLY A 56 16.04 7.43 1.87
N ALA A 57 16.48 8.65 1.63
CA ALA A 57 17.60 9.27 2.35
C ALA A 57 17.36 9.45 3.86
N ASP A 58 16.10 9.45 4.29
CA ASP A 58 15.66 9.57 5.69
C ASP A 58 15.53 8.22 6.40
N GLY A 59 15.86 7.11 5.75
CA GLY A 59 15.72 5.76 6.31
C GLY A 59 14.30 5.20 6.23
N THR A 60 13.37 5.87 5.54
CA THR A 60 11.99 5.40 5.34
C THR A 60 11.63 5.34 3.86
N SER A 61 10.50 4.68 3.53
CA SER A 61 9.95 4.73 2.18
C SER A 61 9.22 6.05 1.87
N ASP A 62 8.92 6.88 2.88
CA ASP A 62 8.10 8.10 2.71
C ASP A 62 8.79 9.15 1.83
N SER A 63 10.12 9.25 1.91
CA SER A 63 10.91 10.16 1.07
C SER A 63 11.02 9.72 -0.40
N LEU A 64 10.63 8.48 -0.72
CA LEU A 64 10.49 8.00 -2.10
C LEU A 64 9.06 8.20 -2.65
N SER A 65 8.09 8.45 -1.78
CA SER A 65 6.68 8.56 -2.12
C SER A 65 6.32 9.93 -2.70
N SER A 66 5.22 9.99 -3.44
CA SER A 66 4.59 11.22 -3.91
C SER A 66 3.13 11.32 -3.45
N VAL A 67 2.47 12.47 -3.68
CA VAL A 67 1.03 12.61 -3.43
C VAL A 67 0.22 11.62 -4.29
N VAL A 68 0.65 11.40 -5.54
CA VAL A 68 0.04 10.42 -6.46
C VAL A 68 0.19 9.01 -5.90
N ASP A 69 1.39 8.63 -5.46
CA ASP A 69 1.66 7.31 -4.87
C ASP A 69 0.79 7.06 -3.63
N ARG A 70 0.71 8.03 -2.71
CA ARG A 70 -0.14 7.92 -1.51
C ARG A 70 -1.62 7.76 -1.85
N ARG A 71 -2.09 8.40 -2.92
CA ARG A 71 -3.49 8.25 -3.39
C ARG A 71 -3.73 6.84 -3.92
N ILE A 72 -2.82 6.32 -4.75
CA ILE A 72 -2.86 4.96 -5.29
C ILE A 72 -2.82 3.93 -4.15
N LEU A 73 -1.88 4.08 -3.22
CA LEU A 73 -1.75 3.22 -2.04
C LEU A 73 -3.03 3.20 -1.19
N GLY A 74 -3.70 4.35 -1.05
CA GLY A 74 -5.00 4.45 -0.39
C GLY A 74 -6.06 3.57 -1.07
N VAL A 75 -6.21 3.71 -2.39
CA VAL A 75 -7.15 2.89 -3.18
C VAL A 75 -6.83 1.40 -3.07
N ILE A 76 -5.56 1.03 -3.26
CA ILE A 76 -5.13 -0.38 -3.18
C ILE A 76 -5.45 -0.97 -1.79
N ARG A 77 -5.21 -0.22 -0.71
CA ARG A 77 -5.51 -0.68 0.65
C ARG A 77 -7.02 -0.82 0.88
N GLU A 78 -7.83 0.08 0.33
CA GLU A 78 -9.28 0.03 0.46
C GLU A 78 -9.93 -1.12 -0.34
N LEU A 79 -9.30 -1.55 -1.44
CA LEU A 79 -9.70 -2.73 -2.20
C LEU A 79 -9.27 -4.06 -1.57
N ALA A 80 -8.33 -4.04 -0.62
CA ALA A 80 -7.88 -5.25 0.05
C ALA A 80 -8.83 -5.65 1.17
N ASP A 81 -9.04 -6.96 1.36
CA ASP A 81 -9.75 -7.48 2.53
C ASP A 81 -8.92 -7.30 3.80
N ILE A 82 -7.59 -7.37 3.66
CA ILE A 82 -6.63 -7.16 4.75
C ILE A 82 -5.31 -6.60 4.22
N VAL A 83 -4.69 -5.69 4.97
CA VAL A 83 -3.34 -5.20 4.70
C VAL A 83 -2.36 -5.97 5.58
N LEU A 84 -1.35 -6.62 5.00
CA LEU A 84 -0.29 -7.31 5.74
C LEU A 84 0.99 -6.48 5.76
N VAL A 85 1.57 -6.28 6.94
CA VAL A 85 2.88 -5.64 7.12
C VAL A 85 3.77 -6.45 8.08
N GLY A 86 5.08 -6.30 7.96
CA GLY A 86 6.02 -6.85 8.94
C GLY A 86 6.18 -5.91 10.14
N ALA A 87 6.43 -6.46 11.32
CA ALA A 87 6.72 -5.66 12.52
C ALA A 87 7.91 -4.71 12.34
N GLY A 88 8.92 -5.07 11.55
CA GLY A 88 10.03 -4.17 11.24
C GLY A 88 9.57 -2.86 10.57
N THR A 89 8.64 -2.94 9.62
CA THR A 89 8.03 -1.77 8.97
C THR A 89 7.21 -0.95 9.96
N VAL A 90 6.46 -1.61 10.85
CA VAL A 90 5.68 -0.93 11.90
C VAL A 90 6.58 -0.04 12.75
N ARG A 91 7.72 -0.56 13.19
CA ARG A 91 8.70 0.18 14.01
C ARG A 91 9.39 1.31 13.23
N ALA A 92 9.84 1.01 12.01
CA ALA A 92 10.59 1.96 11.19
C ALA A 92 9.74 3.15 10.71
N GLU A 93 8.48 2.91 10.35
CA GLU A 93 7.63 3.91 9.70
C GLU A 93 6.56 4.51 10.62
N ARG A 94 6.52 4.12 11.91
CA ARG A 94 5.49 4.56 12.89
C ARG A 94 4.07 4.40 12.33
N TYR A 95 3.81 3.20 11.83
CA TYR A 95 2.65 2.89 11.01
C TYR A 95 1.32 3.15 11.74
N VAL A 96 0.33 3.62 11.00
CA VAL A 96 -1.04 3.92 11.48
C VAL A 96 -2.02 2.93 10.85
N LEU A 97 -3.08 2.59 11.57
CA LEU A 97 -4.14 1.72 11.04
C LEU A 97 -4.76 2.32 9.76
N PRO A 98 -4.95 1.52 8.70
CA PRO A 98 -5.77 1.94 7.57
C PRO A 98 -7.18 2.30 8.05
N ARG A 99 -7.81 3.29 7.39
CA ARG A 99 -9.10 3.84 7.85
C ARG A 99 -10.23 2.83 7.85
N ARG A 100 -10.28 1.94 6.86
CA ARG A 100 -11.40 1.01 6.63
C ARG A 100 -10.97 -0.45 6.70
N THR A 101 -9.77 -0.76 6.22
CA THR A 101 -9.27 -2.12 6.08
C THR A 101 -8.56 -2.59 7.35
N PRO A 102 -8.80 -3.82 7.82
CA PRO A 102 -7.99 -4.43 8.88
C PRO A 102 -6.50 -4.48 8.53
N LEU A 103 -5.65 -4.39 9.55
CA LEU A 103 -4.21 -4.57 9.44
C LEU A 103 -3.81 -5.90 10.09
N ALA A 104 -3.09 -6.75 9.36
CA ALA A 104 -2.32 -7.86 9.92
C ALA A 104 -0.86 -7.46 10.07
N VAL A 105 -0.27 -7.73 11.23
CA VAL A 105 1.15 -7.54 11.49
C VAL A 105 1.80 -8.89 11.74
N ALA A 106 2.75 -9.28 10.88
CA ALA A 106 3.56 -10.48 11.06
C ALA A 106 4.78 -10.18 11.96
N THR A 107 4.96 -10.98 13.00
CA THR A 107 6.07 -10.82 13.97
C THR A 107 6.48 -12.15 14.60
N SER A 108 7.78 -12.42 14.70
CA SER A 108 8.30 -13.58 15.44
C SER A 108 8.59 -13.29 16.92
N SER A 109 8.52 -12.02 17.34
CA SER A 109 8.93 -11.59 18.69
C SER A 109 7.81 -10.92 19.48
N GLY A 110 6.74 -10.49 18.82
CA GLY A 110 5.72 -9.62 19.42
C GLY A 110 6.16 -8.16 19.58
N ASP A 111 7.39 -7.80 19.22
CA ASP A 111 7.89 -6.42 19.34
C ASP A 111 7.30 -5.51 18.25
N LEU A 112 6.42 -4.61 18.68
CA LEU A 112 5.73 -3.59 17.88
C LEU A 112 6.07 -2.16 18.32
N GLU A 113 7.21 -1.95 18.98
CA GLU A 113 7.56 -0.65 19.57
C GLU A 113 7.44 0.54 18.58
N GLY A 114 6.90 1.67 19.06
CA GLY A 114 6.74 2.88 18.24
C GLY A 114 5.53 2.87 17.30
N HIS A 115 4.67 1.85 17.36
CA HIS A 115 3.39 1.86 16.66
C HIS A 115 2.51 3.05 17.07
N ARG A 116 1.62 3.46 16.15
CA ARG A 116 0.60 4.50 16.42
C ARG A 116 -0.83 3.94 16.28
N PHE A 117 -0.98 2.64 16.52
CA PHE A 117 -2.29 2.00 16.55
C PHE A 117 -3.16 2.61 17.63
N ASP A 118 -4.38 2.95 17.25
CA ASP A 118 -5.41 3.44 18.14
C ASP A 118 -5.88 2.28 19.05
N PRO A 119 -5.74 2.37 20.38
CA PRO A 119 -6.19 1.31 21.29
C PRO A 119 -7.71 1.14 21.30
N ASP A 120 -8.45 2.19 20.91
CA ASP A 120 -9.91 2.17 20.81
C ASP A 120 -10.40 1.73 19.43
N ALA A 121 -9.48 1.34 18.53
CA ALA A 121 -9.84 0.74 17.26
C ALA A 121 -10.71 -0.50 17.51
N GLY A 122 -11.91 -0.52 16.91
CA GLY A 122 -12.86 -1.61 17.10
C GLY A 122 -12.26 -3.00 16.88
N ALA A 123 -12.83 -4.01 17.55
CA ALA A 123 -12.37 -5.38 17.45
C ALA A 123 -12.24 -5.84 15.97
N GLY A 124 -11.17 -6.57 15.67
CA GLY A 124 -10.88 -7.07 14.31
C GLY A 124 -10.17 -6.07 13.38
N ARG A 125 -9.83 -4.85 13.85
CA ARG A 125 -9.06 -3.87 13.06
C ARG A 125 -7.55 -4.13 13.02
N LEU A 126 -7.03 -4.87 13.99
CA LEU A 126 -5.64 -5.28 14.08
C LEU A 126 -5.55 -6.77 14.40
N LEU A 127 -4.82 -7.52 13.57
CA LEU A 127 -4.45 -8.91 13.79
C LEU A 127 -2.94 -8.99 13.97
N VAL A 128 -2.47 -9.67 15.00
CA VAL A 128 -1.04 -9.96 15.19
C VAL A 128 -0.82 -11.43 14.88
N LEU A 129 -0.02 -11.69 13.84
CA LEU A 129 0.31 -13.03 13.38
C LEU A 129 1.70 -13.39 13.91
N CYS A 130 1.73 -14.39 14.80
CA CYS A 130 2.96 -14.92 15.40
C CYS A 130 3.25 -16.31 14.80
N PRO A 131 4.00 -16.40 13.69
CA PRO A 131 4.39 -17.66 13.08
C PRO A 131 5.44 -18.42 13.92
#